data_AF-A0A947RSP9-F1
#
_entry.id   AF-A0A947RSP9-F1
#
_cell.length_a   1.000
_cell.length_b   1.000
_cell.length_c   1.000
_cell.angle_alpha   90.00
_cell.angle_beta   90.00
_cell.angle_gamma   90.00
#
_symmetry.space_group_name_H-M   'P 1'
#
loop_
_entity.id
_entity.type
_entity.pdbx_description
1 polymer ?
#
loop_
_entity_poly.entity_id
_entity_poly.type
_entity_poly.pdbx_seq_one_letter_code
_entity_poly.pdbx_strand_id
1 'polypeptide(L)'
;MSDRTHTPPAFPAGAWLDTLLDACLAEDVGTGDVTTDVAVSPDATAVGVIAARTAGVVAGLPLLGPLYARLSADVTVDLVASDGDRLPPGRPAARLHGPAAPILTGERVALNFLQHLSGIATLTSRYVEAVAGTGCRILDTRKTLPGYRALAKYAVRCGGGHNHRLGLYDRILLKDNHWASRDASLADLVARGRRRHPDLAIEVEVDSLDQFADVL
;
A
#
# COMPACT_ATOMS: atom_id res chain seq x y z
N MET A 1 -4.26 22.25 17.64
CA MET A 1 -3.58 21.05 17.10
C MET A 1 -4.35 19.84 17.61
N SER A 2 -5.26 19.29 16.81
CA SER A 2 -6.01 18.09 17.19
C SER A 2 -5.08 16.90 16.97
N ASP A 3 -4.68 16.30 18.09
CA ASP A 3 -4.09 14.97 18.16
C ASP A 3 -5.13 13.97 17.65
N ARG A 4 -5.12 13.73 16.33
CA ARG A 4 -5.84 12.60 15.77
C ARG A 4 -4.99 11.39 16.06
N THR A 5 -5.36 10.62 17.07
CA THR A 5 -4.88 9.25 17.25
C THR A 5 -5.29 8.46 16.00
N HIS A 6 -4.43 8.52 14.97
CA HIS A 6 -4.63 7.79 13.72
C HIS A 6 -4.33 6.33 14.03
N THR A 7 -5.37 5.56 14.30
CA THR A 7 -5.23 4.11 14.34
C THR A 7 -4.84 3.66 12.94
N PRO A 8 -3.67 3.02 12.75
CA PRO A 8 -3.26 2.54 11.44
C PRO A 8 -4.33 1.63 10.85
N PRO A 9 -4.57 1.70 9.53
CA PRO A 9 -5.39 0.69 8.87
C PRO A 9 -4.81 -0.71 9.11
N ALA A 10 -5.67 -1.73 9.09
CA ALA A 10 -5.20 -3.11 9.13
C ALA A 10 -4.29 -3.39 7.92
N PHE A 11 -3.10 -3.91 8.18
CA PHE A 11 -2.17 -4.29 7.11
C PHE A 11 -2.77 -5.44 6.30
N PRO A 12 -2.79 -5.37 4.96
CA PRO A 12 -3.40 -6.41 4.15
C PRO A 12 -2.44 -7.60 4.09
N ALA A 13 -2.55 -8.50 5.07
CA ALA A 13 -1.83 -9.76 5.10
C ALA A 13 -2.64 -10.88 4.43
N GLY A 14 -1.96 -11.82 3.77
CA GLY A 14 -2.55 -13.01 3.16
C GLY A 14 -1.55 -13.75 2.28
N ALA A 15 -1.92 -14.93 1.78
CA ALA A 15 -1.01 -15.79 1.00
C ALA A 15 -0.40 -15.10 -0.25
N TRP A 16 -1.10 -14.11 -0.82
CA TRP A 16 -0.57 -13.32 -1.94
C TRP A 16 0.66 -12.49 -1.56
N LEU A 17 0.74 -12.03 -0.30
CA LEU A 17 1.88 -11.28 0.20
C LEU A 17 3.10 -12.18 0.27
N ASP A 18 2.89 -13.42 0.71
CA ASP A 18 3.97 -14.40 0.78
C ASP A 18 4.57 -14.66 -0.60
N THR A 19 3.72 -14.91 -1.60
CA THR A 19 4.15 -15.06 -2.99
C THR A 19 4.90 -13.84 -3.52
N LEU A 20 4.45 -12.63 -3.16
CA LEU A 20 5.11 -11.39 -3.58
C LEU A 20 6.50 -11.25 -2.94
N LEU A 21 6.63 -11.51 -1.64
CA LEU A 21 7.91 -11.43 -0.94
C LEU A 21 8.89 -12.49 -1.46
N ASP A 22 8.42 -13.71 -1.69
CA ASP A 22 9.23 -14.79 -2.27
C ASP A 22 9.73 -14.42 -3.67
N ALA A 23 8.86 -13.84 -4.51
CA ALA A 23 9.24 -13.38 -5.84
C ALA A 23 10.28 -12.25 -5.79
N CYS A 24 10.12 -11.28 -4.89
CA CYS A 24 11.08 -10.18 -4.74
C CYS A 24 12.44 -10.65 -4.21
N LEU A 25 12.46 -11.60 -3.27
CA LEU A 25 13.72 -12.19 -2.80
C LEU A 25 14.38 -13.05 -3.89
N ALA A 26 13.60 -13.83 -4.64
CA ALA A 26 14.13 -14.61 -5.75
C ALA A 26 14.73 -13.73 -6.86
N GLU A 27 14.12 -12.57 -7.13
CA GLU A 27 14.63 -11.57 -8.07
C GLU A 27 15.97 -10.99 -7.60
N ASP A 28 16.09 -10.59 -6.33
CA ASP A 28 17.23 -9.82 -5.83
C ASP A 28 18.39 -10.72 -5.33
N VAL A 29 18.09 -11.89 -4.76
CA VAL A 29 19.10 -12.82 -4.21
C VAL A 29 19.54 -13.86 -5.25
N GLY A 30 18.62 -14.33 -6.10
CA GLY A 30 18.92 -15.35 -7.10
C GLY A 30 19.57 -16.60 -6.50
N THR A 31 20.82 -16.89 -6.89
CA THR A 31 21.61 -18.02 -6.38
C THR A 31 22.32 -17.74 -5.04
N GLY A 32 22.32 -16.49 -4.57
CA GLY A 32 22.96 -16.07 -3.32
C GLY A 32 23.57 -14.66 -3.41
N ASP A 33 23.68 -13.99 -2.25
CA ASP A 33 24.35 -12.70 -2.11
C ASP A 33 25.86 -12.87 -2.00
N VAL A 34 26.53 -12.86 -3.15
CA VAL A 34 27.99 -13.09 -3.26
C VAL A 34 28.82 -12.00 -2.58
N THR A 35 28.28 -10.80 -2.39
CA THR A 35 29.03 -9.72 -1.72
C THR A 35 29.04 -9.97 -0.22
N THR A 36 27.87 -10.30 0.34
CA THR A 36 27.75 -10.66 1.75
C THR A 36 28.55 -11.92 2.08
N ASP A 37 28.54 -12.94 1.21
CA ASP A 37 29.32 -14.17 1.37
C ASP A 37 30.83 -13.91 1.52
N VAL A 38 31.39 -12.98 0.74
CA VAL A 38 32.82 -12.65 0.79
C VAL A 38 33.16 -11.66 1.92
N ALA A 39 32.26 -10.73 2.22
CA ALA A 39 32.56 -9.60 3.10
C ALA A 39 32.18 -9.81 4.57
N VAL A 40 31.25 -10.73 4.85
CA VAL A 40 30.62 -10.85 6.18
C VAL A 40 30.99 -12.19 6.80
N SER A 41 31.57 -12.15 8.01
CA SER A 41 31.84 -13.36 8.77
C SER A 41 30.53 -14.10 9.11
N PRO A 42 30.50 -15.45 9.03
CA PRO A 42 29.31 -16.24 9.39
C PRO A 42 28.80 -15.99 10.82
N ASP A 43 29.70 -15.64 11.74
CA ASP A 43 29.38 -15.39 13.16
C ASP A 43 29.06 -13.91 13.46
N ALA A 44 29.12 -13.03 12.44
CA ALA A 44 28.87 -11.61 12.63
C ALA A 44 27.41 -11.35 12.99
N THR A 45 27.19 -10.55 14.03
CA THR A 45 25.88 -10.01 14.40
C THR A 45 25.83 -8.52 14.10
N ALA A 46 24.64 -8.01 13.79
CA ALA A 46 24.44 -6.60 13.47
C ALA A 46 23.17 -6.04 14.10
N VAL A 47 23.18 -4.72 14.25
CA VAL A 47 22.00 -3.90 14.56
C VAL A 47 21.74 -3.00 13.35
N GLY A 48 20.70 -3.34 12.57
CA GLY A 48 20.21 -2.51 11.47
C GLY A 48 19.24 -1.44 11.98
N VAL A 49 19.34 -0.21 11.45
CA VAL A 49 18.38 0.86 11.75
C VAL A 49 17.79 1.38 10.45
N ILE A 50 16.48 1.21 10.29
CA ILE A 50 15.73 1.81 9.19
C ILE A 50 15.27 3.20 9.66
N ALA A 51 15.77 4.25 9.03
CA ALA A 51 15.46 5.63 9.38
C ALA A 51 15.07 6.46 8.15
N ALA A 52 14.17 7.41 8.34
CA ALA A 52 13.74 8.33 7.29
C ALA A 52 14.90 9.27 6.91
N ARG A 53 15.21 9.41 5.62
CA ARG A 53 16.18 10.42 5.14
C ARG A 53 15.52 11.74 4.77
N THR A 54 14.22 11.71 4.46
CA THR A 54 13.40 12.87 4.14
C THR A 54 12.16 12.84 5.03
N ALA A 55 11.55 14.01 5.25
CA ALA A 55 10.30 14.08 5.99
C ALA A 55 9.16 13.42 5.18
N GLY A 56 8.32 12.63 5.83
CA GLY A 56 7.20 11.96 5.17
C GLY A 56 6.31 11.17 6.12
N VAL A 57 5.32 10.49 5.55
CA VAL A 57 4.45 9.53 6.25
C VAL A 57 4.97 8.14 5.99
N VAL A 58 5.27 7.38 7.04
CA VAL A 58 5.76 6.00 6.90
C VAL A 58 4.62 5.03 6.59
N ALA A 59 4.86 4.09 5.70
CA ALA A 59 3.93 3.00 5.41
C ALA A 59 4.67 1.73 4.98
N GLY A 60 4.13 0.58 5.37
CA GLY A 60 4.63 -0.75 5.05
C GLY A 60 5.40 -1.43 6.17
N LEU A 61 5.59 -0.84 7.36
CA LEU A 61 6.44 -1.43 8.41
C LEU A 61 6.10 -2.90 8.77
N PRO A 62 4.82 -3.34 8.80
CA PRO A 62 4.48 -4.73 9.10
C PRO A 62 5.04 -5.76 8.11
N LEU A 63 5.49 -5.37 6.91
CA LEU A 63 6.10 -6.30 5.94
C LEU A 63 7.49 -6.77 6.36
N LEU A 64 8.19 -6.02 7.23
CA LEU A 64 9.56 -6.32 7.62
C LEU A 64 9.68 -7.67 8.31
N GLY A 65 8.75 -8.01 9.21
CA GLY A 65 8.74 -9.30 9.91
C GLY A 65 8.65 -10.48 8.94
N PRO A 66 7.59 -10.58 8.12
CA PRO A 66 7.47 -11.64 7.11
C PRO A 66 8.63 -11.69 6.12
N LEU A 67 9.19 -10.54 5.72
CA LEU A 67 10.35 -10.50 4.83
C LEU A 67 11.59 -11.11 5.48
N TYR A 68 11.97 -10.66 6.68
CA TYR A 68 13.19 -11.14 7.34
C TYR A 68 13.06 -12.57 7.85
N ALA A 69 11.87 -13.03 8.21
CA ALA A 69 11.62 -14.42 8.56
C ALA A 69 11.94 -15.42 7.42
N ARG A 70 11.93 -14.98 6.17
CA ARG A 70 12.35 -15.79 5.00
C ARG A 70 13.86 -15.90 4.85
N LEU A 71 14.59 -14.94 5.40
CA LEU A 71 16.05 -14.89 5.32
C LEU A 71 16.69 -15.57 6.52
N SER A 72 16.12 -15.39 7.72
CA SER A 72 16.56 -16.06 8.94
C SER A 72 15.51 -15.92 10.05
N ALA A 73 15.30 -17.00 10.81
CA ALA A 73 14.46 -17.00 12.00
C ALA A 73 15.10 -16.23 13.18
N ASP A 74 16.41 -15.95 13.11
CA ASP A 74 17.17 -15.29 14.16
C ASP A 74 17.23 -13.76 13.99
N VAL A 75 16.59 -13.23 12.94
CA VAL A 75 16.42 -11.77 12.78
C VAL A 75 15.16 -11.32 13.48
N THR A 76 15.34 -10.49 14.49
CA THR A 76 14.25 -9.81 15.21
C THR A 76 14.01 -8.43 14.61
N VAL A 77 12.73 -8.05 14.52
CA VAL A 77 12.27 -6.77 13.95
C VAL A 77 11.51 -5.99 15.01
N ASP A 78 12.09 -4.88 15.47
CA ASP A 78 11.49 -3.99 16.45
C ASP A 78 10.96 -2.73 15.75
N LEU A 79 9.63 -2.59 15.65
CA LEU A 79 9.01 -1.39 15.09
C LEU A 79 9.06 -0.23 16.10
N VAL A 80 9.62 0.91 15.67
CA VAL A 80 9.78 2.12 16.50
C VAL A 80 8.73 3.17 16.15
N ALA A 81 8.16 3.09 14.95
CA ALA A 81 7.05 3.90 14.47
C ALA A 81 5.88 3.00 14.06
N SER A 82 4.69 3.61 13.96
CA SER A 82 3.50 2.98 13.38
C SER A 82 3.27 3.50 11.97
N ASP A 83 2.72 2.67 11.10
CA ASP A 83 2.31 3.12 9.76
C ASP A 83 1.27 4.25 9.87
N GLY A 84 1.44 5.30 9.06
CA GLY A 84 0.69 6.56 9.19
C GLY A 84 1.38 7.63 10.03
N ASP A 85 2.43 7.29 10.79
CA ASP A 85 3.23 8.28 11.51
C ASP A 85 3.99 9.19 10.55
N ARG A 86 4.13 10.46 10.95
CA ARG A 86 5.02 11.41 10.28
C ARG A 86 6.42 11.30 10.87
N LEU A 87 7.39 10.98 10.03
CA LEU A 87 8.79 10.87 10.43
C LEU A 87 9.59 12.05 9.89
N PRO A 88 10.29 12.82 10.75
CA PRO A 88 11.31 13.76 10.29
C PRO A 88 12.60 13.00 9.87
N PRO A 89 13.51 13.64 9.12
CA PRO A 89 14.80 13.07 8.79
C PRO A 89 15.56 12.59 10.04
N GLY A 90 16.21 11.43 9.94
CA GLY A 90 16.96 10.79 11.01
C GLY A 90 16.11 10.00 12.02
N ARG A 91 14.77 10.13 11.99
CA ARG A 91 13.90 9.38 12.91
C ARG A 91 13.88 7.89 12.52
N PRO A 92 14.20 6.97 13.45
CA PRO A 92 14.07 5.54 13.22
C PRO A 92 12.60 5.13 13.07
N ALA A 93 12.34 4.25 12.09
CA ALA A 93 11.05 3.59 11.89
C ALA A 93 11.07 2.15 12.41
N ALA A 94 12.20 1.45 12.28
CA ALA A 94 12.38 0.09 12.78
C ALA A 94 13.86 -0.18 13.12
N ARG A 95 14.10 -1.18 13.96
CA ARG A 95 15.41 -1.76 14.26
C ARG A 95 15.40 -3.25 13.95
N LEU A 96 16.52 -3.76 13.48
CA LEU A 96 16.73 -5.16 13.14
C LEU A 96 17.90 -5.67 13.98
N HIS A 97 17.75 -6.82 14.64
CA HIS A 97 18.85 -7.44 15.40
C HIS A 97 18.98 -8.92 15.03
N GLY A 98 20.20 -9.39 14.80
CA GLY A 98 20.46 -10.78 14.44
C GLY A 98 21.74 -10.98 13.64
N PRO A 99 21.86 -12.10 12.91
CA PRO A 99 22.99 -12.36 12.02
C PRO A 99 23.11 -11.27 10.95
N ALA A 100 24.34 -10.78 10.72
CA ALA A 100 24.59 -9.64 9.84
C ALA A 100 24.23 -9.94 8.38
N ALA A 101 24.51 -11.15 7.89
CA ALA A 101 24.27 -11.54 6.51
C ALA A 101 22.78 -11.45 6.09
N PRO A 102 21.82 -12.12 6.78
CA PRO A 102 20.39 -11.94 6.52
C PRO A 102 19.90 -10.49 6.60
N ILE A 103 20.41 -9.68 7.53
CA ILE A 103 20.02 -8.27 7.66
C ILE A 103 20.42 -7.51 6.39
N LEU A 104 21.67 -7.68 5.93
CA LEU A 104 22.21 -7.01 4.73
C LEU A 104 21.54 -7.50 3.44
N THR A 105 21.40 -8.81 3.28
CA THR A 105 20.76 -9.41 2.08
C THR A 105 19.31 -8.93 1.91
N GLY A 106 18.56 -8.75 3.01
CA GLY A 106 17.18 -8.26 2.96
C GLY A 106 17.03 -6.75 2.80
N GLU A 107 18.11 -5.97 2.94
CA GLU A 107 18.06 -4.51 3.04
C GLU A 107 17.37 -3.88 1.84
N ARG A 108 17.78 -4.25 0.61
CA ARG A 108 17.31 -3.59 -0.60
C ARG A 108 15.83 -3.85 -0.83
N VAL A 109 15.39 -5.10 -0.70
CA VAL A 109 13.97 -5.48 -0.81
C VAL A 109 13.13 -4.73 0.24
N ALA A 110 13.57 -4.72 1.51
CA ALA A 110 12.87 -4.01 2.58
C ALA A 110 12.72 -2.51 2.28
N LEU A 111 13.82 -1.84 1.90
CA LEU A 111 13.81 -0.42 1.62
C LEU A 111 13.00 -0.07 0.36
N ASN A 112 13.03 -0.90 -0.67
CA ASN A 112 12.23 -0.68 -1.89
C ASN A 112 10.73 -0.65 -1.57
N PHE A 113 10.24 -1.60 -0.76
CA PHE A 113 8.85 -1.58 -0.32
C PHE A 113 8.53 -0.34 0.52
N LEU A 114 9.32 -0.08 1.57
CA LEU A 114 9.05 1.03 2.47
C LEU A 114 9.12 2.39 1.75
N GLN A 115 10.08 2.59 0.86
CA GLN A 115 10.20 3.82 0.08
C GLN A 115 8.99 4.01 -0.85
N HIS A 116 8.58 2.97 -1.57
CA HIS A 116 7.44 3.05 -2.48
C HIS A 116 6.14 3.37 -1.73
N LEU A 117 5.85 2.61 -0.67
CA LEU A 117 4.62 2.77 0.12
C LEU A 117 4.61 4.08 0.90
N SER A 118 5.71 4.47 1.52
CA SER A 118 5.82 5.76 2.21
C SER A 118 5.72 6.93 1.22
N GLY A 119 6.18 6.77 -0.02
CA GLY A 119 5.98 7.75 -1.08
C GLY A 119 4.50 7.98 -1.40
N ILE A 120 3.72 6.90 -1.53
CA ILE A 120 2.26 6.97 -1.74
C ILE A 120 1.57 7.63 -0.54
N ALA A 121 1.90 7.20 0.69
CA ALA A 121 1.30 7.74 1.92
C ALA A 121 1.61 9.23 2.08
N THR A 122 2.86 9.63 1.84
CA THR A 122 3.31 11.03 1.91
C THR A 122 2.58 11.89 0.89
N LEU A 123 2.49 11.44 -0.36
CA LEU A 123 1.78 12.19 -1.41
C LEU A 123 0.29 12.31 -1.08
N THR A 124 -0.34 11.23 -0.64
CA THR A 124 -1.75 11.23 -0.23
C THR A 124 -1.99 12.24 0.90
N SER A 125 -1.11 12.26 1.90
CA SER A 125 -1.21 13.18 3.03
C SER A 125 -1.19 14.65 2.60
N ARG A 126 -0.36 14.99 1.60
CA ARG A 126 -0.33 16.34 1.03
C ARG A 126 -1.66 16.73 0.36
N TYR A 127 -2.30 15.81 -0.35
CA TYR A 127 -3.63 16.07 -0.93
C TYR A 127 -4.72 16.21 0.14
N VAL A 128 -4.66 15.38 1.19
CA VAL A 128 -5.60 15.45 2.33
C VAL A 128 -5.46 16.79 3.06
N GLU A 129 -4.24 17.27 3.28
CA GLU A 129 -3.97 18.59 3.84
C GLU A 129 -4.51 19.71 2.94
N ALA A 130 -4.30 19.62 1.63
CA ALA A 130 -4.72 20.64 0.69
C ALA A 130 -6.24 20.86 0.64
N VAL A 131 -7.04 19.84 1.00
CA VAL A 131 -8.51 19.93 1.06
C VAL A 131 -9.05 20.06 2.48
N ALA A 132 -8.19 20.29 3.48
CA ALA A 132 -8.61 20.41 4.87
C ALA A 132 -9.65 21.54 5.05
N GLY A 133 -10.72 21.26 5.81
CA GLY A 133 -11.80 22.22 6.08
C GLY A 133 -12.89 22.28 5.00
N THR A 134 -12.71 21.64 3.84
CA THR A 134 -13.71 21.66 2.75
C THR A 134 -14.80 20.59 2.90
N GLY A 135 -14.57 19.56 3.72
CA GLY A 135 -15.42 18.36 3.79
C GLY A 135 -15.13 17.33 2.68
N CYS A 136 -14.29 17.65 1.70
CA CYS A 136 -13.89 16.71 0.64
C CYS A 136 -13.03 15.56 1.19
N ARG A 137 -13.13 14.41 0.51
CA ARG A 137 -12.30 13.22 0.78
C ARG A 137 -11.46 12.90 -0.44
N ILE A 138 -10.21 12.51 -0.21
CA ILE A 138 -9.32 12.03 -1.27
C ILE A 138 -9.54 10.54 -1.47
N LEU A 139 -9.91 10.14 -2.70
CA LEU A 139 -10.11 8.74 -3.09
C LEU A 139 -8.97 8.25 -3.98
N ASP A 140 -8.54 7.01 -3.76
CA ASP A 140 -7.65 6.30 -4.68
C ASP A 140 -8.40 5.73 -5.90
N THR A 141 -7.68 4.98 -6.75
CA THR A 141 -8.27 4.28 -7.90
C THR A 141 -7.70 2.88 -8.07
N ARG A 142 -8.03 2.21 -9.20
CA ARG A 142 -7.41 0.95 -9.63
C ARG A 142 -6.15 1.14 -10.49
N LYS A 143 -5.73 2.39 -10.72
CA LYS A 143 -4.49 2.75 -11.45
C LYS A 143 -3.28 2.57 -10.52
N THR A 144 -3.02 1.31 -10.17
CA THR A 144 -1.95 0.89 -9.28
C THR A 144 -0.92 0.08 -10.04
N LEU A 145 0.29 -0.07 -9.50
CA LEU A 145 1.21 -1.08 -10.02
C LEU A 145 0.56 -2.47 -10.02
N PRO A 146 0.74 -3.28 -11.08
CA PRO A 146 0.27 -4.67 -11.11
C PRO A 146 0.81 -5.46 -9.92
N GLY A 147 0.00 -6.32 -9.31
CA GLY A 147 0.37 -7.09 -8.10
C GLY A 147 0.35 -6.30 -6.77
N TYR A 148 0.52 -4.97 -6.82
CA TYR A 148 0.71 -4.12 -5.61
C TYR A 148 -0.56 -3.45 -5.10
N ARG A 149 -1.73 -3.74 -5.69
CA ARG A 149 -2.95 -2.97 -5.42
C ARG A 149 -3.31 -2.89 -3.93
N ALA A 150 -3.26 -4.01 -3.22
CA ALA A 150 -3.57 -4.04 -1.80
C ALA A 150 -2.62 -3.14 -0.98
N LEU A 151 -1.31 -3.22 -1.26
CA LEU A 151 -0.30 -2.39 -0.60
C LEU A 151 -0.43 -0.90 -0.95
N ALA A 152 -0.68 -0.57 -2.21
CA ALA A 152 -0.86 0.82 -2.63
C ALA A 152 -2.09 1.46 -1.97
N LYS A 153 -3.21 0.74 -1.91
CA LYS A 153 -4.42 1.20 -1.23
C LYS A 153 -4.23 1.28 0.29
N TYR A 154 -3.48 0.35 0.88
CA TYR A 154 -3.06 0.44 2.27
C TYR A 154 -2.27 1.73 2.54
N ALA A 155 -1.27 2.03 1.71
CA ALA A 155 -0.47 3.24 1.85
C ALA A 155 -1.30 4.53 1.69
N VAL A 156 -2.31 4.55 0.81
CA VAL A 156 -3.28 5.66 0.73
C VAL A 156 -3.99 5.87 2.08
N ARG A 157 -4.44 4.77 2.73
CA ARG A 157 -5.10 4.86 4.03
C ARG A 157 -4.15 5.38 5.12
N CYS A 158 -2.89 4.95 5.13
CA CYS A 158 -1.86 5.49 6.05
C CYS A 158 -1.64 7.00 5.82
N GLY A 159 -1.72 7.46 4.58
CA GLY A 159 -1.67 8.90 4.24
C GLY A 159 -2.92 9.69 4.60
N GLY A 160 -3.97 9.05 5.15
CA GLY A 160 -5.24 9.68 5.49
C GLY A 160 -6.25 9.75 4.34
N GLY A 161 -5.96 9.15 3.19
CA GLY A 161 -6.90 8.99 2.10
C GLY A 161 -7.95 7.91 2.37
N HIS A 162 -8.86 7.74 1.43
CA HIS A 162 -9.92 6.74 1.48
C HIS A 162 -9.86 5.84 0.24
N ASN A 163 -10.25 4.58 0.43
CA ASN A 163 -10.30 3.63 -0.67
C ASN A 163 -11.61 3.83 -1.42
N HIS A 164 -11.51 4.01 -2.74
CA HIS A 164 -12.59 3.67 -3.67
C HIS A 164 -12.74 2.14 -3.71
N ARG A 165 -13.28 1.56 -4.77
CA ARG A 165 -13.34 0.10 -4.94
C ARG A 165 -11.95 -0.53 -5.05
N LEU A 166 -11.76 -1.68 -4.40
CA LEU A 166 -10.57 -2.53 -4.50
C LEU A 166 -10.43 -3.11 -5.91
N GLY A 167 -11.52 -3.57 -6.52
CA GLY A 167 -11.47 -4.35 -7.74
C GLY A 167 -12.68 -4.15 -8.63
N LEU A 168 -12.93 -5.14 -9.47
CA LEU A 168 -14.15 -5.22 -10.28
C LEU A 168 -15.31 -5.89 -9.54
N TYR A 169 -15.03 -6.48 -8.37
CA TYR A 169 -15.93 -7.39 -7.65
C TYR A 169 -16.68 -6.73 -6.50
N ASP A 170 -16.20 -5.61 -5.96
CA ASP A 170 -16.70 -4.99 -4.72
C ASP A 170 -17.52 -3.70 -4.94
N ARG A 171 -17.62 -3.25 -6.19
CA ARG A 171 -18.50 -2.14 -6.60
C ARG A 171 -18.76 -2.17 -8.10
N ILE A 172 -20.02 -1.95 -8.48
CA ILE A 172 -20.38 -1.71 -9.88
C ILE A 172 -20.01 -0.27 -10.23
N LEU A 173 -19.20 -0.08 -11.27
CA LEU A 173 -18.85 1.22 -11.81
C LEU A 173 -19.05 1.22 -13.32
N LEU A 174 -20.10 1.88 -13.77
CA LEU A 174 -20.42 2.07 -15.18
C LEU A 174 -19.60 3.26 -15.68
N LYS A 175 -18.79 3.02 -16.72
CA LYS A 175 -17.86 3.98 -17.35
C LYS A 175 -18.13 4.09 -18.83
N ASP A 176 -17.64 5.12 -19.49
CA ASP A 176 -17.62 5.35 -20.95
C ASP A 176 -17.64 4.07 -21.83
N ASN A 177 -16.72 3.14 -21.61
CA ASN A 177 -16.62 1.91 -22.39
C ASN A 177 -17.85 1.00 -22.26
N HIS A 178 -18.48 1.00 -21.08
CA HIS A 178 -19.74 0.29 -20.85
C HIS A 178 -20.92 1.02 -21.52
N TRP A 179 -20.88 2.36 -21.62
CA TRP A 179 -21.89 3.12 -22.38
C TRP A 179 -21.85 2.76 -23.86
N ALA A 180 -20.65 2.63 -24.43
CA ALA A 180 -20.46 2.29 -25.84
C ALA A 180 -20.93 0.87 -26.19
N SER A 181 -20.91 -0.05 -25.23
CA SER A 181 -21.25 -1.48 -25.44
C SER A 181 -22.60 -1.89 -24.82
N ARG A 182 -23.45 -0.93 -24.41
CA ARG A 182 -24.71 -1.24 -23.74
C ARG A 182 -25.77 -1.78 -24.69
N ASP A 183 -26.55 -2.73 -24.20
CA ASP A 183 -27.76 -3.28 -24.83
C ASP A 183 -29.05 -2.59 -24.34
N ALA A 184 -28.94 -1.71 -23.35
CA ALA A 184 -30.06 -1.13 -22.64
C ALA A 184 -29.78 0.32 -22.19
N SER A 185 -30.83 1.02 -21.76
CA SER A 185 -30.69 2.34 -21.15
C SER A 185 -29.88 2.26 -19.85
N LEU A 186 -29.35 3.40 -19.40
CA LEU A 186 -28.58 3.42 -18.16
C LEU A 186 -29.46 3.13 -16.93
N ALA A 187 -30.69 3.63 -16.91
CA ALA A 187 -31.67 3.30 -15.88
C ALA A 187 -31.90 1.77 -15.80
N ASP A 188 -32.02 1.10 -16.95
CA ASP A 188 -32.16 -0.36 -17.01
C ASP A 188 -30.92 -1.09 -16.50
N LEU A 189 -29.73 -0.60 -16.83
CA LEU A 189 -28.46 -1.16 -16.35
C LEU A 189 -28.31 -1.00 -14.84
N VAL A 190 -28.68 0.15 -14.29
CA VAL A 190 -28.71 0.40 -12.84
C VAL A 190 -29.71 -0.54 -12.18
N ALA A 191 -30.94 -0.65 -12.70
CA ALA A 191 -31.95 -1.56 -12.17
C ALA A 191 -31.49 -3.03 -12.25
N ARG A 192 -30.85 -3.42 -13.35
CA ARG A 192 -30.23 -4.74 -13.55
C ARG A 192 -29.11 -5.00 -12.54
N GLY A 193 -28.26 -4.00 -12.28
CA GLY A 193 -27.22 -4.05 -11.25
C GLY A 193 -27.80 -4.27 -9.86
N ARG A 194 -28.82 -3.49 -9.48
CA ARG A 194 -29.51 -3.62 -8.18
C ARG A 194 -30.16 -5.00 -8.00
N ARG A 195 -30.69 -5.60 -9.07
CA ARG A 195 -31.26 -6.95 -9.01
C ARG A 195 -30.20 -8.06 -8.91
N ARG A 196 -29.11 -7.96 -9.67
CA ARG A 196 -28.08 -9.01 -9.75
C ARG A 196 -27.08 -8.96 -8.60
N HIS A 197 -26.81 -7.78 -8.08
CA HIS A 197 -25.84 -7.54 -7.02
C HIS A 197 -26.42 -6.53 -5.99
N PRO A 198 -27.47 -6.93 -5.24
CA PRO A 198 -28.19 -6.03 -4.35
C PRO A 198 -27.33 -5.41 -3.24
N ASP A 199 -26.25 -6.10 -2.85
CA ASP A 199 -25.36 -5.66 -1.77
C ASP A 199 -24.22 -4.74 -2.25
N LEU A 200 -24.08 -4.52 -3.57
CA LEU A 200 -23.02 -3.71 -4.12
C LEU A 200 -23.51 -2.29 -4.42
N ALA A 201 -22.71 -1.30 -4.02
CA ALA A 201 -22.90 0.06 -4.47
C ALA A 201 -22.75 0.14 -6.01
N ILE A 202 -23.55 1.00 -6.62
CA ILE A 202 -23.53 1.30 -8.05
C ILE A 202 -23.10 2.75 -8.22
N GLU A 203 -22.09 2.95 -9.05
CA GLU A 203 -21.55 4.24 -9.40
C GLU A 203 -21.56 4.38 -10.93
N VAL A 204 -21.86 5.58 -11.40
CA VAL A 204 -21.88 5.92 -12.82
C VAL A 204 -20.93 7.08 -13.03
N GLU A 205 -19.97 6.91 -13.92
CA GLU A 205 -19.13 7.98 -14.42
C GLU A 205 -19.86 8.68 -15.57
N VAL A 206 -19.98 10.00 -15.45
CA VAL A 206 -20.63 10.89 -16.41
C VAL A 206 -19.64 11.97 -16.82
N ASP A 207 -19.66 12.32 -18.11
CA ASP A 207 -18.77 13.31 -18.72
C ASP A 207 -19.53 14.60 -19.11
N SER A 208 -20.86 14.64 -18.95
CA SER A 208 -21.69 15.83 -19.21
C SER A 208 -22.83 15.98 -18.20
N LEU A 209 -23.37 17.21 -18.09
CA LEU A 209 -24.55 17.48 -17.26
C LEU A 209 -25.80 16.77 -17.76
N ASP A 210 -25.91 16.55 -19.08
CA ASP A 210 -27.03 15.79 -19.65
C ASP A 210 -26.98 14.32 -19.20
N GLN A 211 -25.79 13.69 -19.24
CA GLN A 211 -25.61 12.33 -18.71
C GLN A 211 -25.87 12.26 -17.20
N PHE A 212 -25.55 13.32 -16.46
CA PHE A 212 -25.86 13.42 -15.03
C PHE A 212 -27.37 13.49 -14.77
N ALA A 213 -28.11 14.28 -15.57
CA ALA A 213 -29.56 14.39 -15.47
C ALA A 213 -30.28 13.05 -15.74
N ASP A 214 -29.73 12.23 -16.64
CA ASP A 214 -30.27 10.91 -16.98
C ASP A 214 -30.15 9.86 -15.85
N VAL A 215 -29.38 10.14 -14.79
CA VAL A 215 -29.03 9.14 -13.75
C VAL A 215 -29.37 9.55 -12.32
N LEU A 216 -29.94 10.73 -12.13
CA LEU A 216 -30.51 11.19 -10.86
C LEU A 216 -31.77 10.38 -10.50
#